data_AF-A0A257PNE0-F1
#
_entry.id   AF-A0A257PNE0-F1
#
_cell.length_a   1.000
_cell.length_b   1.000
_cell.length_c   1.000
_cell.angle_alpha   90.00
_cell.angle_beta   90.00
_cell.angle_gamma   90.00
#
_symmetry.space_group_name_H-M   'P 1'
#
loop_
_entity.id
_entity.type
_entity.pdbx_description
1 polymer ?
#
loop_
_entity_poly.entity_id
_entity_poly.type
_entity_poly.pdbx_seq_one_letter_code
_entity_poly.pdbx_strand_id
1 'polypeptide(L)'
;MTHSARPNQFALLGQRRFAPFFWTQFGGAGNDNLFKFAFTVMVAYRAAGLTALSTGLMVNLIAALYILPFVLFSATSGQLADKYDKAVLMRRVKTLEIAIMALALWGFVAANIPALLACAFGMGLHSTLFGPAKYAYLPQHLNTAELTGGNGMTEMGTFVAILLGNLAGGLLMTVERGPLLAGLACVAVALLGWTAARFIPATAPVEPQLRINWNPLTETVRNIRLAAADRTVLQALLAISWMWFYGVAFLTQFPVFARDVLGGNEAVASLLLAVFSIGIALGSLACEWLARGRMEIGLVPLGAIGMTLFGVDL
;
A
#
# COMPACT_ATOMS: atom_id res chain seq x y z
N MET A 1 -21.92 -26.21 26.89
CA MET A 1 -20.87 -26.04 25.85
C MET A 1 -21.36 -25.01 24.86
N THR A 2 -20.96 -23.75 25.04
CA THR A 2 -21.33 -22.66 24.13
C THR A 2 -20.47 -22.78 22.87
N HIS A 3 -21.11 -23.08 21.73
CA HIS A 3 -20.49 -22.90 20.42
C HIS A 3 -20.07 -21.43 20.30
N SER A 4 -18.78 -21.14 20.45
CA SER A 4 -18.24 -19.84 20.04
C SER A 4 -18.45 -19.73 18.53
N ALA A 5 -19.41 -18.90 18.13
CA ALA A 5 -19.58 -18.50 16.75
C ALA A 5 -18.22 -18.04 16.23
N ARG A 6 -17.78 -18.60 15.09
CA ARG A 6 -16.51 -18.20 14.45
C ARG A 6 -16.51 -16.68 14.33
N PRO A 7 -15.46 -15.97 14.80
CA PRO A 7 -15.38 -14.54 14.58
C PRO A 7 -15.45 -14.29 13.08
N ASN A 8 -16.52 -13.65 12.62
CA ASN A 8 -16.68 -13.28 11.22
C ASN A 8 -15.80 -12.06 10.96
N GLN A 9 -14.71 -12.18 10.21
CA GLN A 9 -13.83 -11.04 9.87
C GLN A 9 -14.57 -9.85 9.27
N PHE A 10 -15.64 -10.07 8.50
CA PHE A 10 -16.43 -8.97 7.95
C PHE A 10 -17.16 -8.18 9.04
N ALA A 11 -17.42 -8.79 10.20
CA ALA A 11 -17.98 -8.07 11.35
C ALA A 11 -17.02 -6.99 11.86
N LEU A 12 -15.69 -7.12 11.65
CA LEU A 12 -14.73 -6.07 12.01
C LEU A 12 -14.99 -4.76 11.23
N LEU A 13 -15.50 -4.84 9.99
CA LEU A 13 -15.85 -3.64 9.21
C LEU A 13 -17.01 -2.83 9.79
N GLY A 14 -17.79 -3.40 10.71
CA GLY A 14 -18.82 -2.68 11.46
C GLY A 14 -18.34 -2.12 12.81
N GLN A 15 -17.14 -2.50 13.27
CA GLN A 15 -16.66 -2.15 14.60
C GLN A 15 -15.93 -0.81 14.59
N ARG A 16 -16.25 0.06 15.57
CA ARG A 16 -15.64 1.40 15.71
C ARG A 16 -14.10 1.37 15.86
N ARG A 17 -13.54 0.25 16.33
CA ARG A 17 -12.09 0.03 16.49
C ARG A 17 -11.37 -0.42 15.21
N PHE A 18 -12.08 -0.78 14.14
CA PHE A 18 -11.46 -1.29 12.92
C PHE A 18 -11.97 -0.59 11.67
N ALA A 19 -13.27 -0.29 11.57
CA ALA A 19 -13.85 0.33 10.38
C ALA A 19 -13.20 1.68 9.99
N PRO A 20 -12.99 2.64 10.91
CA PRO A 20 -12.34 3.90 10.56
C PRO A 20 -10.91 3.71 10.07
N PHE A 21 -10.18 2.80 10.71
CA PHE A 21 -8.82 2.41 10.33
C PHE A 21 -8.79 1.78 8.93
N PHE A 22 -9.67 0.81 8.68
CA PHE A 22 -9.78 0.11 7.41
C PHE A 22 -10.08 1.07 6.25
N TRP A 23 -11.06 1.97 6.41
CA TRP A 23 -11.42 2.93 5.36
C TRP A 23 -10.35 4.01 5.16
N THR A 24 -9.63 4.39 6.22
CA THR A 24 -8.49 5.31 6.12
C THR A 24 -7.37 4.71 5.29
N GLN A 25 -6.98 3.46 5.57
CA GLN A 25 -5.91 2.79 4.83
C GLN A 25 -6.34 2.39 3.41
N PHE A 26 -7.61 2.00 3.22
CA PHE A 26 -8.18 1.70 1.91
C PHE A 26 -8.16 2.95 1.01
N GLY A 27 -8.62 4.09 1.54
CA GLY A 27 -8.57 5.37 0.83
C GLY A 27 -7.13 5.80 0.54
N GLY A 28 -6.20 5.62 1.48
CA GLY A 28 -4.77 5.91 1.27
C GLY A 28 -4.17 5.07 0.13
N ALA A 29 -4.29 3.74 0.20
CA ALA A 29 -3.78 2.84 -0.83
C ALA A 29 -4.44 3.09 -2.21
N GLY A 30 -5.73 3.40 -2.22
CA GLY A 30 -6.45 3.75 -3.45
C GLY A 30 -5.96 5.05 -4.06
N ASN A 31 -5.74 6.09 -3.22
CA ASN A 31 -5.29 7.40 -3.67
C ASN A 31 -3.85 7.36 -4.19
N ASP A 32 -2.96 6.62 -3.51
CA ASP A 32 -1.58 6.38 -3.93
C ASP A 32 -1.53 5.88 -5.37
N ASN A 33 -2.37 4.88 -5.68
CA ASN A 33 -2.39 4.24 -6.99
C ASN A 33 -3.18 5.04 -8.04
N LEU A 34 -4.26 5.71 -7.64
CA LEU A 34 -4.97 6.68 -8.46
C LEU A 34 -4.02 7.77 -8.98
N PHE A 35 -3.32 8.46 -8.07
CA PHE A 35 -2.37 9.52 -8.40
C PHE A 35 -1.23 8.99 -9.27
N LYS A 36 -0.56 7.93 -8.82
CA LYS A 36 0.63 7.39 -9.48
C LYS A 36 0.31 6.94 -10.90
N PHE A 37 -0.78 6.19 -11.09
CA PHE A 37 -1.16 5.67 -12.40
C PHE A 37 -1.64 6.79 -13.32
N ALA A 38 -2.45 7.74 -12.83
CA ALA A 38 -2.86 8.90 -13.62
C ALA A 38 -1.65 9.74 -14.08
N PHE A 39 -0.66 9.92 -13.20
CA PHE A 39 0.58 10.61 -13.55
C PHE A 39 1.41 9.84 -14.59
N THR A 40 1.54 8.52 -14.45
CA THR A 40 2.18 7.68 -15.45
C THR A 40 1.50 7.79 -16.82
N VAL A 41 0.17 7.74 -16.88
CA VAL A 41 -0.59 7.90 -18.13
C VAL A 41 -0.43 9.30 -18.71
N MET A 42 -0.41 10.35 -17.88
CA MET A 42 -0.13 11.72 -18.33
C MET A 42 1.22 11.81 -19.03
N VAL A 43 2.26 11.27 -18.40
CA VAL A 43 3.61 11.26 -18.95
C VAL A 43 3.68 10.46 -20.25
N ALA A 44 3.04 9.29 -20.28
CA ALA A 44 3.08 8.39 -21.42
C ALA A 44 2.38 8.94 -22.67
N TYR A 45 1.22 9.58 -22.51
CA TYR A 45 0.36 9.93 -23.65
C TYR A 45 0.15 11.43 -23.86
N ARG A 46 0.36 12.26 -22.83
CA ARG A 46 0.07 13.70 -22.88
C ARG A 46 1.30 14.58 -22.70
N ALA A 47 2.42 14.03 -22.24
CA ALA A 47 3.65 14.78 -22.01
C ALA A 47 4.73 14.56 -23.07
N ALA A 48 4.39 13.93 -24.21
CA ALA A 48 5.32 13.80 -25.33
C ALA A 48 5.80 15.20 -25.77
N GLY A 49 7.07 15.50 -25.53
CA GLY A 49 7.69 16.81 -25.79
C GLY A 49 7.74 17.79 -24.61
N LEU A 50 7.15 17.48 -23.45
CA LEU A 50 7.23 18.33 -22.24
C LEU A 50 8.50 18.09 -21.40
N THR A 51 9.20 16.97 -21.62
CA THR A 51 10.42 16.63 -20.89
C THR A 51 11.49 16.10 -21.83
N ALA A 52 12.77 16.39 -21.54
CA ALA A 52 13.91 15.86 -22.28
C ALA A 52 14.19 14.36 -22.03
N LEU A 53 13.54 13.76 -21.02
CA LEU A 53 13.71 12.35 -20.68
C LEU A 53 12.75 11.46 -21.48
N SER A 54 13.15 10.23 -21.75
CA SER A 54 12.27 9.24 -22.38
C SER A 54 11.12 8.85 -21.46
N THR A 55 9.98 8.49 -22.05
CA THR A 55 8.79 8.05 -21.30
C THR A 55 9.13 6.95 -20.31
N GLY A 56 9.85 5.90 -20.73
CA GLY A 56 10.22 4.80 -19.86
C GLY A 56 11.09 5.22 -18.66
N LEU A 57 12.04 6.13 -18.87
CA LEU A 57 12.86 6.66 -17.78
C LEU A 57 12.02 7.47 -16.79
N MET A 58 11.05 8.24 -17.27
CA MET A 58 10.15 9.01 -16.41
C MET A 58 9.21 8.11 -15.59
N VAL A 59 8.68 7.04 -16.18
CA VAL A 59 7.88 6.04 -15.44
C VAL A 59 8.72 5.40 -14.32
N ASN A 60 9.96 5.01 -14.62
CA ASN A 60 10.88 4.46 -13.62
C ASN A 60 11.22 5.48 -12.54
N LEU A 61 11.38 6.76 -12.90
CA LEU A 61 11.64 7.83 -11.93
C LEU A 61 10.46 8.04 -10.98
N ILE A 62 9.21 8.01 -11.49
CA ILE A 62 8.00 8.09 -10.65
C ILE A 62 7.99 6.95 -9.64
N ALA A 63 8.23 5.71 -10.10
CA ALA A 63 8.28 4.53 -9.23
C ALA A 63 9.41 4.63 -8.19
N ALA A 64 10.60 5.05 -8.61
CA ALA A 64 11.76 5.20 -7.74
C ALA A 64 11.53 6.28 -6.67
N LEU A 65 11.03 7.46 -7.05
CA LEU A 65 10.72 8.54 -6.10
C LEU A 65 9.63 8.15 -5.12
N TYR A 66 8.68 7.32 -5.53
CA TYR A 66 7.63 6.81 -4.64
C TYR A 66 8.19 5.80 -3.62
N ILE A 67 9.11 4.93 -4.04
CA ILE A 67 9.70 3.90 -3.16
C ILE A 67 10.83 4.47 -2.28
N LEU A 68 11.54 5.49 -2.76
CA LEU A 68 12.71 6.05 -2.09
C LEU A 68 12.46 6.43 -0.61
N PRO A 69 11.36 7.11 -0.25
CA PRO A 69 11.06 7.39 1.16
C PRO A 69 10.94 6.13 2.03
N PHE A 70 10.43 5.02 1.52
CA PHE A 70 10.33 3.77 2.28
C PHE A 70 11.72 3.25 2.66
N VAL A 71 12.67 3.34 1.74
CA VAL A 71 14.05 2.92 1.97
C VAL A 71 14.73 3.84 2.98
N LEU A 72 14.51 5.15 2.87
CA LEU A 72 15.21 6.15 3.69
C LEU A 72 14.61 6.33 5.08
N PHE A 73 13.30 6.21 5.25
CA PHE A 73 12.61 6.67 6.46
C PHE A 73 11.77 5.59 7.15
N SER A 74 11.71 4.35 6.67
CA SER A 74 10.90 3.28 7.30
C SER A 74 11.33 3.00 8.75
N ALA A 75 12.63 2.89 9.01
CA ALA A 75 13.16 2.62 10.35
C ALA A 75 12.81 3.75 11.34
N THR A 76 13.02 5.01 10.92
CA THR A 76 12.63 6.19 11.73
C THR A 76 11.11 6.29 11.90
N SER A 77 10.34 5.94 10.87
CA SER A 77 8.88 5.93 10.94
C SER A 77 8.34 4.89 11.92
N GLY A 78 9.01 3.74 12.06
CA GLY A 78 8.73 2.77 13.12
C GLY A 78 8.87 3.38 14.51
N GLN A 79 10.00 4.07 14.76
CA GLN A 79 10.21 4.76 16.05
C GLN A 79 9.17 5.85 16.31
N LEU A 80 8.74 6.59 15.27
CA LEU A 80 7.66 7.58 15.41
C LEU A 80 6.34 6.91 15.81
N ALA A 81 6.02 5.75 15.22
CA ALA A 81 4.82 4.99 15.55
C ALA A 81 4.85 4.41 16.98
N ASP A 82 6.03 4.04 17.48
CA ASP A 82 6.18 3.55 18.86
C ASP A 82 6.13 4.66 19.89
N LYS A 83 6.71 5.83 19.58
CA LYS A 83 6.81 6.98 20.48
C LYS A 83 5.54 7.82 20.60
N TYR A 84 4.79 7.97 19.50
CA TYR A 84 3.60 8.83 19.47
C TYR A 84 2.30 8.01 19.46
N ASP A 85 1.19 8.68 19.78
CA ASP A 85 -0.13 8.09 19.62
C ASP A 85 -0.38 7.81 18.13
N LYS A 86 -0.71 6.54 17.80
CA LYS A 86 -0.81 6.11 16.39
C LYS A 86 -1.98 6.78 15.68
N ALA A 87 -3.09 7.04 16.37
CA ALA A 87 -4.22 7.74 15.76
C ALA A 87 -3.88 9.20 15.47
N VAL A 88 -3.13 9.87 16.36
CA VAL A 88 -2.62 11.22 16.10
C VAL A 88 -1.66 11.23 14.91
N LEU A 89 -0.74 10.26 14.84
CA LEU A 89 0.20 10.13 13.73
C LEU A 89 -0.55 9.91 12.41
N MET A 90 -1.46 8.94 12.35
CA MET A 90 -2.29 8.65 11.17
C MET A 90 -3.09 9.88 10.72
N ARG A 91 -3.72 10.62 11.64
CA ARG A 91 -4.48 11.85 11.31
C ARG A 91 -3.59 12.94 10.73
N ARG A 92 -2.40 13.17 11.30
CA ARG A 92 -1.44 14.17 10.80
C ARG A 92 -0.94 13.82 9.40
N VAL A 93 -0.65 12.54 9.18
CA VAL A 93 -0.23 12.01 7.89
C VAL A 93 -1.35 12.18 6.86
N LYS A 94 -2.62 11.88 7.19
CA LYS A 94 -3.76 12.16 6.31
C LYS A 94 -4.00 13.66 6.04
N THR A 95 -3.66 14.55 6.98
CA THR A 95 -3.70 16.00 6.72
C THR A 95 -2.61 16.40 5.71
N LEU A 96 -1.42 15.82 5.82
CA LEU A 96 -0.35 16.02 4.83
C LEU A 96 -0.77 15.53 3.44
N GLU A 97 -1.50 14.41 3.35
CA GLU A 97 -2.04 13.89 2.09
C GLU A 97 -2.90 14.93 1.36
N ILE A 98 -3.77 15.65 2.06
CA ILE A 98 -4.61 16.69 1.44
C ILE A 98 -3.74 17.78 0.80
N ALA A 99 -2.67 18.21 1.47
CA ALA A 99 -1.76 19.22 0.93
C ALA A 99 -1.02 18.70 -0.31
N ILE A 100 -0.55 17.45 -0.28
CA ILE A 100 0.10 16.81 -1.43
C ILE A 100 -0.89 16.68 -2.60
N MET A 101 -2.13 16.27 -2.35
CA MET A 101 -3.15 16.11 -3.40
C MET A 101 -3.65 17.44 -3.96
N ALA A 102 -3.69 18.50 -3.16
CA ALA A 102 -3.96 19.85 -3.65
C ALA A 102 -2.84 20.34 -4.58
N LEU A 103 -1.58 20.09 -4.24
CA LEU A 103 -0.43 20.36 -5.11
C LEU A 103 -0.48 19.49 -6.37
N ALA A 104 -0.86 18.22 -6.25
CA ALA A 104 -1.01 17.31 -7.37
C ALA A 104 -2.12 17.77 -8.34
N LEU A 105 -3.27 18.21 -7.82
CA LEU A 105 -4.35 18.80 -8.63
C LEU A 105 -3.83 19.99 -9.44
N TRP A 106 -3.15 20.93 -8.80
CA TRP A 106 -2.52 22.04 -9.51
C TRP A 106 -1.48 21.54 -10.53
N GLY A 107 -0.63 20.58 -10.16
CA GLY A 107 0.39 20.00 -11.03
C GLY A 107 -0.20 19.32 -12.27
N PHE A 108 -1.33 18.63 -12.14
CA PHE A 108 -2.04 18.02 -13.26
C PHE A 108 -2.63 19.07 -14.21
N VAL A 109 -3.27 20.11 -13.66
CA VAL A 109 -3.91 21.17 -14.46
C VAL A 109 -2.86 22.04 -15.16
N ALA A 110 -1.78 22.39 -14.46
CA ALA A 110 -0.69 23.20 -14.99
C ALA A 110 0.32 22.39 -15.82
N ALA A 111 0.14 21.07 -15.93
CA ALA A 111 1.12 20.14 -16.51
C ALA A 111 2.54 20.29 -15.95
N ASN A 112 2.66 20.61 -14.66
CA ASN A 112 3.94 20.83 -13.99
C ASN A 112 4.53 19.50 -13.49
N ILE A 113 5.37 18.88 -14.34
CA ILE A 113 6.00 17.59 -14.05
C ILE A 113 6.86 17.62 -12.77
N PRO A 114 7.73 18.63 -12.52
CA PRO A 114 8.47 18.70 -11.26
C PRO A 114 7.59 18.69 -10.00
N ALA A 115 6.45 19.39 -10.03
CA ALA A 115 5.51 19.39 -8.91
C ALA A 115 4.86 18.02 -8.71
N LEU A 116 4.51 17.32 -9.80
CA LEU A 116 3.98 15.96 -9.73
C LEU A 116 5.04 14.95 -9.24
N LEU A 117 6.31 15.10 -9.62
CA LEU A 117 7.41 14.30 -9.08
C LEU A 117 7.61 14.54 -7.57
N ALA A 118 7.53 15.81 -7.13
CA ALA A 118 7.55 16.14 -5.71
C ALA A 118 6.34 15.52 -4.97
N CYS A 119 5.16 15.48 -5.60
CA CYS A 119 4.00 14.77 -5.05
C CYS A 119 4.21 13.27 -4.98
N ALA A 120 4.87 12.64 -5.96
CA ALA A 120 5.20 11.21 -5.92
C ALA A 120 6.10 10.88 -4.73
N PHE A 121 7.15 11.67 -4.50
CA PHE A 121 7.97 11.56 -3.30
C PHE A 121 7.18 11.83 -2.01
N GLY A 122 6.35 12.87 -2.00
CA GLY A 122 5.50 13.24 -0.87
C GLY A 122 4.53 12.12 -0.47
N MET A 123 3.90 11.46 -1.44
CA MET A 123 3.02 10.31 -1.21
C MET A 123 3.80 9.07 -0.75
N GLY A 124 5.01 8.84 -1.30
CA GLY A 124 5.91 7.82 -0.77
C GLY A 124 6.24 8.05 0.71
N LEU A 125 6.56 9.30 1.09
CA LEU A 125 6.85 9.68 2.48
C LEU A 125 5.62 9.53 3.38
N HIS A 126 4.47 9.98 2.89
CA HIS A 126 3.18 9.78 3.56
C HIS A 126 2.95 8.29 3.89
N SER A 127 3.06 7.42 2.90
CA SER A 127 2.81 5.99 3.07
C SER A 127 3.90 5.29 3.89
N THR A 128 5.12 5.82 3.88
CA THR A 128 6.22 5.38 4.79
C THR A 128 5.91 5.70 6.24
N LEU A 129 5.36 6.88 6.53
CA LEU A 129 4.97 7.28 7.89
C LEU A 129 3.72 6.51 8.37
N PHE A 130 2.78 6.24 7.47
CA PHE A 130 1.55 5.52 7.77
C PHE A 130 1.78 4.01 8.00
N GLY A 131 2.70 3.39 7.25
CA GLY A 131 2.92 1.94 7.21
C GLY A 131 3.19 1.30 8.58
N PRO A 132 4.22 1.72 9.34
CA PRO A 132 4.50 1.16 10.66
C PRO A 132 3.36 1.42 11.65
N ALA A 133 2.73 2.60 11.61
CA ALA A 133 1.56 2.90 12.43
C ALA A 133 0.40 1.95 12.12
N LYS A 134 0.20 1.59 10.85
CA LYS A 134 -0.84 0.67 10.38
C LYS A 134 -0.71 -0.70 11.04
N TYR A 135 0.47 -1.30 10.95
CA TYR A 135 0.69 -2.64 11.49
C TYR A 135 0.85 -2.67 13.01
N ALA A 136 1.28 -1.57 13.64
CA ALA A 136 1.30 -1.43 15.09
C ALA A 136 -0.09 -1.21 15.71
N TYR A 137 -1.04 -0.68 14.93
CA TYR A 137 -2.42 -0.43 15.38
C TYR A 137 -3.23 -1.73 15.57
N LEU A 138 -3.11 -2.67 14.63
CA LEU A 138 -3.82 -3.96 14.64
C LEU A 138 -3.65 -4.75 15.95
N PRO A 139 -2.43 -5.05 16.44
CA PRO A 139 -2.23 -5.83 17.67
C PRO A 139 -2.71 -5.12 18.94
N GLN A 140 -2.87 -3.80 18.93
CA GLN A 140 -3.41 -3.07 20.08
C GLN A 140 -4.94 -3.06 20.14
N HIS A 141 -5.62 -3.25 19.01
CA HIS A 141 -7.08 -3.14 18.91
C HIS A 141 -7.77 -4.47 18.65
N LEU A 142 -7.07 -5.47 18.14
CA LEU A 142 -7.61 -6.79 17.83
C LEU A 142 -7.08 -7.83 18.80
N ASN A 143 -7.95 -8.75 19.20
CA ASN A 143 -7.56 -9.89 20.02
C ASN A 143 -6.77 -10.89 19.16
N THR A 144 -5.98 -11.78 19.79
CA THR A 144 -5.15 -12.77 19.08
C THR A 144 -5.93 -13.60 18.05
N ALA A 145 -7.19 -13.96 18.37
CA ALA A 145 -8.06 -14.71 17.47
C ALA A 145 -8.59 -13.89 16.26
N GLU A 146 -8.55 -12.56 16.36
CA GLU A 146 -9.00 -11.61 15.33
C GLU A 146 -7.83 -11.09 14.48
N LEU A 147 -6.57 -11.26 14.92
CA LEU A 147 -5.40 -10.67 14.25
C LEU A 147 -5.21 -11.16 12.83
N THR A 148 -5.27 -12.49 12.62
CA THR A 148 -5.10 -13.07 11.28
C THR A 148 -6.17 -12.54 10.33
N GLY A 149 -7.42 -12.47 10.77
CA GLY A 149 -8.53 -11.98 9.96
C GLY A 149 -8.52 -10.48 9.72
N GLY A 150 -8.24 -9.68 10.75
CA GLY A 150 -8.08 -8.24 10.60
C GLY A 150 -6.91 -7.86 9.68
N ASN A 151 -5.80 -8.60 9.75
CA ASN A 151 -4.69 -8.45 8.80
C ASN A 151 -5.10 -8.87 7.39
N GLY A 152 -5.76 -10.03 7.24
CA GLY A 152 -6.27 -10.52 5.95
C GLY A 152 -7.23 -9.53 5.28
N MET A 153 -8.17 -8.96 6.03
CA MET A 153 -9.05 -7.89 5.56
C MET A 153 -8.27 -6.64 5.14
N THR A 154 -7.28 -6.22 5.92
CA THR A 154 -6.44 -5.04 5.61
C THR A 154 -5.65 -5.24 4.31
N GLU A 155 -5.04 -6.41 4.12
CA GLU A 155 -4.30 -6.75 2.91
C GLU A 155 -5.23 -6.90 1.70
N MET A 156 -6.35 -7.62 1.83
CA MET A 156 -7.38 -7.70 0.78
C MET A 156 -7.85 -6.30 0.37
N GLY A 157 -8.17 -5.44 1.35
CA GLY A 157 -8.59 -4.06 1.12
C GLY A 157 -7.51 -3.24 0.40
N THR A 158 -6.23 -3.45 0.74
CA THR A 158 -5.10 -2.80 0.06
C THR A 158 -5.04 -3.17 -1.42
N PHE A 159 -5.13 -4.47 -1.76
CA PHE A 159 -5.07 -4.92 -3.16
C PHE A 159 -6.30 -4.50 -3.97
N VAL A 160 -7.50 -4.54 -3.37
CA VAL A 160 -8.72 -4.01 -4.00
C VAL A 160 -8.58 -2.51 -4.25
N ALA A 161 -8.07 -1.74 -3.27
CA ALA A 161 -7.85 -0.31 -3.42
C ALA A 161 -6.80 0.00 -4.50
N ILE A 162 -5.69 -0.75 -4.58
CA ILE A 162 -4.69 -0.64 -5.65
C ILE A 162 -5.35 -0.82 -7.01
N LEU A 163 -6.15 -1.87 -7.19
CA LEU A 163 -6.84 -2.16 -8.45
C LEU A 163 -7.80 -1.03 -8.84
N LEU A 164 -8.68 -0.63 -7.91
CA LEU A 164 -9.66 0.44 -8.15
C LEU A 164 -8.98 1.79 -8.42
N GLY A 165 -7.91 2.10 -7.69
CA GLY A 165 -7.10 3.31 -7.88
C GLY A 165 -6.46 3.34 -9.26
N ASN A 166 -5.78 2.28 -9.66
CA ASN A 166 -5.17 2.19 -11.00
C ASN A 166 -6.21 2.31 -12.12
N LEU A 167 -7.34 1.60 -12.01
CA LEU A 167 -8.42 1.67 -12.99
C LEU A 167 -8.99 3.09 -13.10
N ALA A 168 -9.33 3.70 -11.96
CA ALA A 168 -9.86 5.05 -11.93
C ALA A 168 -8.83 6.06 -12.49
N GLY A 169 -7.56 5.95 -12.12
CA GLY A 169 -6.51 6.85 -12.57
C GLY A 169 -6.29 6.77 -14.08
N GLY A 170 -6.34 5.55 -14.64
CA GLY A 170 -6.22 5.32 -16.08
C GLY A 170 -7.42 5.86 -16.85
N LEU A 171 -8.63 5.48 -16.44
CA LEU A 171 -9.87 5.89 -17.10
C LEU A 171 -10.11 7.40 -17.03
N LEU A 172 -9.83 8.03 -15.88
CA LEU A 172 -9.95 9.48 -15.76
C LEU A 172 -9.00 10.20 -16.70
N MET A 173 -7.86 9.63 -17.06
CA MET A 173 -6.91 10.28 -17.97
C MET A 173 -7.26 10.16 -19.47
N THR A 174 -8.26 9.34 -19.84
CA THR A 174 -8.68 9.19 -21.24
C THR A 174 -9.71 10.24 -21.68
N VAL A 175 -10.43 10.84 -20.74
CA VAL A 175 -11.44 11.87 -21.04
C VAL A 175 -10.81 13.25 -21.30
N GLU A 176 -11.54 14.14 -21.96
CA GLU A 176 -11.03 15.45 -22.41
C GLU A 176 -10.43 16.27 -21.25
N ARG A 177 -11.15 16.40 -20.12
CA ARG A 177 -10.70 17.08 -18.89
C ARG A 177 -9.96 16.17 -17.91
N GLY A 178 -9.27 15.15 -18.42
CA GLY A 178 -8.73 14.07 -17.61
C GLY A 178 -7.80 14.50 -16.46
N PRO A 179 -6.77 15.34 -16.68
CA PRO A 179 -5.89 15.80 -15.60
C PRO A 179 -6.63 16.52 -14.47
N LEU A 180 -7.62 17.35 -14.79
CA LEU A 180 -8.45 18.04 -13.80
C LEU A 180 -9.27 17.04 -12.98
N LEU A 181 -9.95 16.09 -13.65
CA LEU A 181 -10.78 15.10 -12.96
C LEU A 181 -9.96 14.14 -12.11
N ALA A 182 -8.78 13.72 -12.58
CA ALA A 182 -7.84 12.91 -11.81
C ALA A 182 -7.39 13.66 -10.54
N GLY A 183 -6.98 14.92 -10.66
CA GLY A 183 -6.60 15.75 -9.52
C GLY A 183 -7.76 15.95 -8.52
N LEU A 184 -8.97 16.21 -9.00
CA LEU A 184 -10.16 16.36 -8.15
C LEU A 184 -10.52 15.05 -7.43
N ALA A 185 -10.43 13.91 -8.13
CA ALA A 185 -10.63 12.60 -7.54
C ALA A 185 -9.60 12.33 -6.44
N CYS A 186 -8.32 12.64 -6.68
CA CYS A 186 -7.27 12.51 -5.68
C CYS A 186 -7.55 13.31 -4.40
N VAL A 187 -7.98 14.57 -4.55
CA VAL A 187 -8.36 15.42 -3.42
C VAL A 187 -9.61 14.88 -2.72
N ALA A 188 -10.61 14.42 -3.46
CA ALA A 188 -11.83 13.85 -2.89
C ALA A 188 -11.54 12.60 -2.05
N VAL A 189 -10.72 11.67 -2.57
CA VAL A 189 -10.32 10.46 -1.83
C VAL A 189 -9.48 10.83 -0.60
N ALA A 190 -8.57 11.80 -0.70
CA ALA A 190 -7.80 12.29 0.45
C ALA A 190 -8.72 12.85 1.55
N LEU A 191 -9.71 13.66 1.19
CA LEU A 191 -10.69 14.20 2.12
C LEU A 191 -11.53 13.10 2.77
N LEU A 192 -12.03 12.13 1.99
CA LEU A 192 -12.78 10.99 2.52
C LEU A 192 -11.93 10.17 3.51
N GLY A 193 -10.70 9.82 3.13
CA GLY A 193 -9.78 9.10 4.02
C GLY A 193 -9.43 9.92 5.27
N TRP A 194 -9.25 11.24 5.15
CA TRP A 194 -9.01 12.12 6.28
C TRP A 194 -10.22 12.19 7.23
N THR A 195 -11.45 12.23 6.69
CA THR A 195 -12.65 12.17 7.51
C THR A 195 -12.76 10.85 8.28
N ALA A 196 -12.46 9.72 7.63
CA ALA A 196 -12.41 8.41 8.27
C ALA A 196 -11.35 8.37 9.40
N ALA A 197 -10.17 8.97 9.17
CA ALA A 197 -9.08 8.97 10.14
C ALA A 197 -9.42 9.68 11.46
N ARG A 198 -10.33 10.66 11.43
CA ARG A 198 -10.80 11.35 12.64
C ARG A 198 -11.59 10.45 13.58
N PHE A 199 -12.19 9.38 13.07
CA PHE A 199 -12.93 8.41 13.87
C PHE A 199 -12.06 7.26 14.39
N ILE A 200 -10.77 7.20 14.03
CA ILE A 200 -9.83 6.23 14.60
C ILE A 200 -9.68 6.52 16.10
N PRO A 201 -9.94 5.56 17.00
CA PRO A 201 -9.81 5.76 18.44
C PRO A 201 -8.36 6.06 18.84
N ALA A 202 -8.19 6.81 19.93
CA ALA A 202 -6.87 7.10 20.49
C ALA A 202 -6.10 5.80 20.77
N THR A 203 -4.83 5.79 20.41
CA THR A 203 -3.99 4.59 20.46
C THR A 203 -2.68 4.94 21.13
N ALA A 204 -2.54 4.52 22.39
CA ALA A 204 -1.42 4.92 23.21
C ALA A 204 -0.06 4.57 22.55
N PRO A 205 0.97 5.40 22.78
CA PRO A 205 2.32 5.05 22.41
C PRO A 205 2.77 3.75 23.12
N VAL A 206 3.56 2.93 22.43
CA VAL A 206 4.14 1.71 23.03
C VAL A 206 5.30 2.11 23.94
N GLU A 207 6.11 3.08 23.49
CA GLU A 207 7.30 3.53 24.21
C GLU A 207 7.41 5.07 24.17
N PRO A 208 6.63 5.79 25.00
CA PRO A 208 6.60 7.26 24.99
C PRO A 208 7.97 7.92 25.23
N GLN A 209 8.85 7.22 25.97
CA GLN A 209 10.19 7.70 26.33
C GLN A 209 11.27 7.39 25.29
N LEU A 210 10.91 6.71 24.19
CA LEU A 210 11.86 6.34 23.13
C LEU A 210 12.59 7.59 22.60
N ARG A 211 13.92 7.49 22.51
CA ARG A 211 14.75 8.50 21.84
C ARG A 211 14.88 8.12 20.38
N ILE A 212 14.41 9.02 19.51
CA ILE A 212 14.43 8.79 18.06
C ILE A 212 15.88 8.86 17.58
N ASN A 213 16.29 7.82 16.86
CA ASN A 213 17.52 7.79 16.11
C ASN A 213 17.25 8.33 14.70
N TRP A 214 17.77 9.52 14.44
CA TRP A 214 17.61 10.20 13.15
C TRP A 214 18.52 9.66 12.06
N ASN A 215 19.43 8.73 12.37
CA ASN A 215 20.25 8.05 11.36
C ASN A 215 19.55 6.75 10.93
N PRO A 216 18.93 6.73 9.73
CA PRO A 216 18.13 5.60 9.29
C PRO A 216 18.98 4.36 9.02
N LEU A 217 20.25 4.52 8.65
CA LEU A 217 21.14 3.39 8.37
C LEU A 217 21.48 2.62 9.64
N THR A 218 21.88 3.33 10.70
CA THR A 218 22.22 2.69 11.97
C THR A 218 20.99 2.04 12.60
N GLU A 219 19.83 2.67 12.46
CA GLU A 219 18.57 2.13 12.96
C GLU A 219 18.11 0.90 12.17
N THR A 220 18.22 0.92 10.84
CA THR A 220 17.91 -0.24 10.00
C THR A 220 18.78 -1.43 10.35
N VAL A 221 20.10 -1.22 10.51
CA VAL A 221 21.02 -2.27 10.92
C VAL A 221 20.67 -2.81 12.31
N ARG A 222 20.28 -1.94 13.25
CA ARG A 222 19.82 -2.34 14.58
C ARG A 222 18.57 -3.23 14.49
N ASN A 223 17.57 -2.83 13.71
CA ASN A 223 16.33 -3.59 13.53
C ASN A 223 16.58 -4.96 12.90
N ILE A 224 17.46 -5.05 11.90
CA ILE A 224 17.83 -6.33 11.28
C ILE A 224 18.54 -7.24 12.30
N ARG A 225 19.46 -6.71 13.11
CA ARG A 225 20.15 -7.49 14.15
C ARG A 225 19.18 -7.99 15.22
N LEU A 226 18.22 -7.15 15.63
CA LEU A 226 17.16 -7.54 16.56
C LEU A 226 16.28 -8.66 15.98
N ALA A 227 15.85 -8.52 14.74
CA ALA A 227 15.06 -9.54 14.06
C ALA A 227 15.84 -10.85 13.88
N ALA A 228 17.15 -10.78 13.62
CA ALA A 228 18.00 -11.96 13.48
C ALA A 228 18.22 -12.74 14.78
N ALA A 229 17.91 -12.15 15.94
CA ALA A 229 17.94 -12.86 17.22
C ALA A 229 16.80 -13.88 17.36
N ASP A 230 15.70 -13.71 16.61
CA ASP A 230 14.59 -14.67 16.52
C ASP A 230 14.47 -15.19 15.08
N ARG A 231 14.83 -16.46 14.89
CA ARG A 231 14.80 -17.12 13.57
C ARG A 231 13.41 -17.07 12.93
N THR A 232 12.35 -17.14 13.72
CA THR A 232 10.96 -17.11 13.25
C THR A 232 10.62 -15.74 12.67
N VAL A 233 10.99 -14.67 13.38
CA VAL A 233 10.79 -13.29 12.91
C VAL A 233 11.60 -13.03 11.65
N LEU A 234 12.87 -13.46 11.62
CA LEU A 234 13.72 -13.31 10.44
C LEU A 234 13.13 -14.03 9.21
N GLN A 235 12.65 -15.27 9.39
CA GLN A 235 12.01 -16.02 8.31
C GLN A 235 10.73 -15.34 7.80
N ALA A 236 9.91 -14.78 8.71
CA ALA A 236 8.73 -14.02 8.34
C ALA A 236 9.09 -12.75 7.53
N LEU A 237 10.16 -12.04 7.91
CA LEU A 237 10.67 -10.88 7.17
C LEU A 237 11.17 -11.25 5.77
N LEU A 238 11.88 -12.38 5.64
CA LEU A 238 12.33 -12.87 4.34
C LEU A 238 11.14 -13.29 3.46
N ALA A 239 10.15 -13.97 4.02
CA ALA A 239 8.96 -14.41 3.29
C ALA A 239 8.13 -13.24 2.76
N ILE A 240 7.86 -12.21 3.58
CA ILE A 240 7.13 -11.02 3.12
C ILE A 240 7.94 -10.23 2.08
N SER A 241 9.27 -10.13 2.24
CA SER A 241 10.14 -9.47 1.27
C SER A 241 10.13 -10.20 -0.08
N TRP A 242 10.19 -11.54 -0.05
CA TRP A 242 10.08 -12.37 -1.25
C TRP A 242 8.74 -12.22 -1.94
N MET A 243 7.64 -12.20 -1.19
CA MET A 243 6.29 -12.00 -1.72
C MET A 243 6.16 -10.67 -2.46
N TRP A 244 6.66 -9.57 -1.88
CA TRP A 244 6.64 -8.26 -2.54
C TRP A 244 7.58 -8.20 -3.75
N PHE A 245 8.77 -8.79 -3.66
CA PHE A 245 9.69 -8.90 -4.79
C PHE A 245 9.02 -9.61 -5.97
N TYR A 246 8.44 -10.78 -5.72
CA TYR A 246 7.71 -11.54 -6.73
C TYR A 246 6.53 -10.73 -7.29
N GLY A 247 5.75 -10.09 -6.43
CA GLY A 247 4.61 -9.28 -6.87
C GLY A 247 5.00 -8.12 -7.78
N VAL A 248 6.01 -7.33 -7.41
CA VAL A 248 6.50 -6.21 -8.25
C VAL A 248 7.09 -6.72 -9.57
N ALA A 249 7.82 -7.84 -9.55
CA ALA A 249 8.37 -8.44 -10.76
C ALA A 249 7.25 -8.81 -11.75
N PHE A 250 6.22 -9.53 -11.28
CA PHE A 250 5.07 -9.92 -12.10
C PHE A 250 4.28 -8.71 -12.60
N LEU A 251 3.93 -7.77 -11.72
CA LEU A 251 3.20 -6.55 -12.09
C LEU A 251 3.93 -5.74 -13.17
N THR A 252 5.26 -5.70 -13.13
CA THR A 252 6.09 -4.98 -14.12
C THR A 252 6.15 -5.72 -15.45
N GLN A 253 6.19 -7.06 -15.44
CA GLN A 253 6.34 -7.87 -16.65
C GLN A 253 5.01 -8.20 -17.35
N PHE A 254 3.86 -8.15 -16.67
CA PHE A 254 2.58 -8.49 -17.29
C PHE A 254 2.24 -7.74 -18.57
N PRO A 255 2.47 -6.41 -18.70
CA PRO A 255 2.23 -5.72 -19.97
C PRO A 255 3.11 -6.24 -21.11
N VAL A 256 4.37 -6.56 -20.82
CA VAL A 256 5.34 -7.10 -21.79
C VAL A 256 4.96 -8.51 -22.17
N PHE A 257 4.69 -9.37 -21.19
CA PHE A 257 4.25 -10.74 -21.40
C PHE A 257 2.94 -10.82 -22.21
N ALA A 258 1.97 -9.96 -21.90
CA ALA A 258 0.72 -9.88 -22.65
C ALA A 258 0.95 -9.55 -24.13
N ARG A 259 1.86 -8.62 -24.44
CA ARG A 259 2.16 -8.22 -25.81
C ARG A 259 3.03 -9.24 -26.55
N ASP A 260 4.14 -9.66 -25.95
CA ASP A 260 5.22 -10.37 -26.64
C ASP A 260 5.03 -11.89 -26.64
N VAL A 261 4.31 -12.45 -25.65
CA VAL A 261 4.09 -13.90 -25.52
C VAL A 261 2.66 -14.29 -25.84
N LEU A 262 1.67 -13.58 -25.27
CA LEU A 262 0.25 -13.88 -25.50
C LEU A 262 -0.30 -13.29 -26.81
N GLY A 263 0.44 -12.38 -27.46
CA GLY A 263 -0.04 -11.64 -28.64
C GLY A 263 -1.27 -10.76 -28.35
N GLY A 264 -1.48 -10.41 -27.08
CA GLY A 264 -2.60 -9.64 -26.58
C GLY A 264 -2.38 -8.12 -26.64
N ASN A 265 -3.39 -7.38 -26.24
CA ASN A 265 -3.39 -5.91 -26.19
C ASN A 265 -3.47 -5.39 -24.74
N GLU A 266 -3.63 -4.08 -24.58
CA GLU A 266 -3.75 -3.42 -23.27
C GLU A 266 -4.85 -4.00 -22.38
N ALA A 267 -5.94 -4.53 -22.97
CA ALA A 267 -7.02 -5.16 -22.23
C ALA A 267 -6.58 -6.50 -21.61
N VAL A 268 -5.74 -7.29 -22.31
CA VAL A 268 -5.18 -8.54 -21.77
C VAL A 268 -4.22 -8.25 -20.63
N ALA A 269 -3.36 -7.25 -20.76
CA ALA A 269 -2.47 -6.81 -19.67
C ALA A 269 -3.27 -6.38 -18.43
N SER A 270 -4.34 -5.61 -18.63
CA SER A 270 -5.25 -5.18 -17.56
C SER A 270 -5.95 -6.36 -16.89
N LEU A 271 -6.36 -7.37 -17.67
CA LEU A 271 -6.96 -8.59 -17.16
C LEU A 271 -5.97 -9.38 -16.28
N LEU A 272 -4.71 -9.53 -16.70
CA LEU A 272 -3.67 -10.19 -15.88
C LEU A 272 -3.47 -9.48 -14.54
N LEU A 273 -3.38 -8.15 -14.55
CA LEU A 273 -3.27 -7.32 -13.34
C LEU A 273 -4.49 -7.47 -12.42
N ALA A 274 -5.69 -7.55 -13.00
CA ALA A 274 -6.93 -7.74 -12.25
C ALA A 274 -6.98 -9.14 -11.62
N VAL A 275 -6.68 -10.20 -12.38
CA VAL A 275 -6.65 -11.58 -11.88
C VAL A 275 -5.62 -11.73 -10.77
N PHE A 276 -4.43 -11.15 -10.93
CA PHE A 276 -3.40 -11.14 -9.89
C PHE A 276 -3.88 -10.47 -8.60
N SER A 277 -4.49 -9.28 -8.71
CA SER A 277 -5.00 -8.54 -7.55
C SER A 277 -6.15 -9.28 -6.85
N ILE A 278 -7.07 -9.88 -7.62
CA ILE A 278 -8.17 -10.71 -7.10
C ILE A 278 -7.61 -11.97 -6.43
N GLY A 279 -6.60 -12.60 -7.03
CA GLY A 279 -5.93 -13.78 -6.48
C GLY A 279 -5.33 -13.50 -5.10
N ILE A 280 -4.64 -12.36 -4.93
CA ILE A 280 -4.11 -11.96 -3.62
C ILE A 280 -5.24 -11.68 -2.63
N ALA A 281 -6.29 -10.97 -3.05
CA ALA A 281 -7.44 -10.70 -2.19
C ALA A 281 -8.10 -12.00 -1.69
N LEU A 282 -8.36 -12.96 -2.59
CA LEU A 282 -8.92 -14.27 -2.24
C LEU A 282 -7.96 -15.08 -1.36
N GLY A 283 -6.66 -15.06 -1.65
CA GLY A 283 -5.63 -15.72 -0.85
C GLY A 283 -5.57 -15.19 0.58
N SER A 284 -5.60 -13.87 0.77
CA SER A 284 -5.63 -13.21 2.08
C SER A 284 -6.85 -13.59 2.90
N LEU A 285 -8.03 -13.69 2.28
CA LEU A 285 -9.24 -14.16 2.94
C LEU A 285 -9.20 -15.67 3.25
N ALA A 286 -8.62 -16.48 2.36
CA ALA A 286 -8.46 -17.91 2.55
C ALA A 286 -7.49 -18.23 3.70
N CYS A 287 -6.46 -17.42 3.92
CA CYS A 287 -5.52 -17.57 5.04
C CYS A 287 -6.24 -17.58 6.39
N GLU A 288 -7.23 -16.72 6.62
CA GLU A 288 -8.01 -16.76 7.86
C GLU A 288 -8.82 -18.05 7.98
N TRP A 289 -9.51 -18.43 6.90
CA TRP A 289 -10.34 -19.63 6.89
C TRP A 289 -9.52 -20.88 7.20
N LEU A 290 -8.32 -20.98 6.62
CA LEU A 290 -7.37 -22.06 6.85
C LEU A 290 -6.72 -21.99 8.23
N ALA A 291 -6.39 -20.80 8.72
CA ALA A 291 -5.73 -20.59 10.01
C ALA A 291 -6.64 -20.83 11.22
N ARG A 292 -7.97 -20.95 11.02
CA ARG A 292 -8.98 -21.21 12.07
C ARG A 292 -8.86 -20.29 13.29
N GLY A 293 -8.52 -19.01 13.07
CA GLY A 293 -8.35 -18.02 14.13
C GLY A 293 -7.08 -18.17 14.97
N ARG A 294 -6.09 -18.93 14.51
CA ARG A 294 -4.75 -19.02 15.13
C ARG A 294 -3.72 -18.30 14.26
N MET A 295 -2.61 -17.92 14.86
CA MET A 295 -1.45 -17.43 14.11
C MET A 295 -0.63 -18.65 13.69
N GLU A 296 -0.91 -19.20 12.50
CA GLU A 296 -0.29 -20.42 11.99
C GLU A 296 0.73 -20.09 10.89
N ILE A 297 2.01 -20.15 11.25
CA ILE A 297 3.14 -19.90 10.32
C ILE A 297 3.20 -20.98 9.22
N GLY A 298 2.61 -22.15 9.45
CA GLY A 298 2.58 -23.27 8.50
C GLY A 298 1.87 -23.00 7.18
N LEU A 299 1.09 -21.91 7.06
CA LEU A 299 0.50 -21.49 5.78
C LEU A 299 1.52 -20.83 4.84
N VAL A 300 2.59 -20.24 5.38
CA VAL A 300 3.60 -19.52 4.59
C VAL A 300 4.33 -20.45 3.60
N PRO A 301 4.84 -21.63 4.01
CA PRO A 301 5.44 -22.58 3.08
C PRO A 301 4.48 -23.08 2.00
N LEU A 302 3.20 -23.27 2.30
CA LEU A 302 2.19 -23.68 1.32
C LEU A 302 2.01 -22.60 0.25
N GLY A 303 1.92 -21.33 0.66
CA GLY A 303 1.89 -20.19 -0.26
C GLY A 303 3.15 -20.13 -1.13
N ALA A 304 4.32 -20.32 -0.54
CA ALA A 304 5.59 -20.32 -1.26
C ALA A 304 5.67 -21.46 -2.31
N ILE A 305 5.24 -22.67 -1.94
CA ILE A 305 5.17 -23.81 -2.87
C ILE A 305 4.22 -23.48 -4.03
N GLY A 306 3.05 -22.90 -3.75
CA GLY A 306 2.12 -22.46 -4.79
C GLY A 306 2.76 -21.45 -5.75
N MET A 307 3.39 -20.41 -5.22
CA MET A 307 4.09 -19.41 -6.05
C MET A 307 5.20 -20.01 -6.91
N THR A 308 5.95 -20.98 -6.38
CA THR A 308 6.98 -21.68 -7.14
C THR A 308 6.38 -22.57 -8.22
N LEU A 309 5.37 -23.40 -7.89
CA LEU A 309 4.75 -24.31 -8.85
C LEU A 309 4.15 -23.60 -10.06
N PHE A 310 3.55 -22.42 -9.84
CA PHE A 310 2.92 -21.64 -10.90
C PHE A 310 3.82 -20.56 -11.51
N GLY A 311 5.08 -20.45 -11.07
CA GLY A 311 6.01 -19.41 -11.53
C GLY A 311 7.39 -19.91 -11.94
N VAL A 312 7.66 -21.22 -11.87
CA VAL A 312 8.99 -21.79 -12.18
C VAL A 312 9.27 -21.87 -13.69
N ASP A 313 8.22 -21.86 -14.51
CA ASP A 313 8.26 -21.96 -15.97
C ASP A 313 8.15 -20.61 -16.69
N LEU A 314 8.00 -19.52 -15.93
CA LEU A 314 7.93 -18.12 -16.39
C LEU A 314 9.30 -17.44 -16.32
#